data_AF-X1B4J8-F1
#
_entry.id   AF-X1B4J8-F1
#
_cell.length_a   1.000
_cell.length_b   1.000
_cell.length_c   1.000
_cell.angle_alpha   90.00
_cell.angle_beta   90.00
_cell.angle_gamma   90.00
#
_symmetry.space_group_name_H-M   'P 1'
#
loop_
_entity.id
_entity.type
_entity.pdbx_description
1 polymer ?
#
loop_
_entity_poly.entity_id
_entity_poly.type
_entity_poly.pdbx_seq_one_letter_code
_entity_poly.pdbx_strand_id
1 'polypeptide(L)'
;KQIVEAKKINSFIGNLSEIKTLDSNSSKIYGEICAELDRSGMRVPQFDLLNASIAIANKIILITKDKKHFPRINAFSEFDFIELWE
;
A
#
# COMPACT_ATOMS: atom_id res chain seq x y z
N LYS A 1 0.44 29.67 0.61
CA LYS A 1 -0.02 28.45 1.34
C LYS A 1 0.47 27.17 0.66
N GLN A 2 0.12 26.91 -0.60
CA GLN A 2 0.50 25.66 -1.32
C GLN A 2 2.03 25.43 -1.39
N ILE A 3 2.82 26.48 -1.64
CA ILE A 3 4.29 26.39 -1.68
C ILE A 3 4.89 25.94 -0.33
N VAL A 4 4.31 26.36 0.80
CA VAL A 4 4.79 25.99 2.14
C VAL A 4 4.52 24.50 2.41
N GLU A 5 3.35 24.01 2.02
CA GLU A 5 3.02 22.58 2.16
C GLU A 5 3.88 21.71 1.24
N ALA A 6 4.14 22.14 0.00
CA ALA A 6 5.06 21.45 -0.90
C ALA A 6 6.48 21.35 -0.31
N LYS A 7 6.98 22.41 0.35
CA LYS A 7 8.28 22.38 1.04
C LYS A 7 8.32 21.38 2.18
N LYS A 8 7.25 21.24 2.97
CA LYS A 8 7.16 20.25 4.04
C LYS A 8 7.20 18.82 3.49
N ILE A 9 6.45 18.55 2.42
CA ILE A 9 6.44 17.25 1.75
C ILE A 9 7.83 16.93 1.19
N ASN A 10 8.47 17.86 0.48
CA ASN A 10 9.81 17.64 -0.06
C ASN A 10 10.86 17.40 1.02
N SER A 11 10.75 18.11 2.16
CA SER A 11 11.60 17.86 3.32
C SER A 11 11.40 16.45 3.88
N PHE A 12 10.15 16.02 4.05
CA PHE A 12 9.83 14.67 4.51
C PHE A 12 10.37 13.60 3.55
N ILE A 13 10.08 13.72 2.25
CA ILE A 13 10.54 12.78 1.22
C ILE A 13 12.07 12.74 1.17
N GLY A 14 12.75 13.88 1.33
CA GLY A 14 14.21 13.95 1.34
C GLY A 14 14.88 13.23 2.51
N ASN A 15 14.14 12.86 3.55
CA ASN A 15 14.65 12.04 4.66
C ASN A 15 14.49 10.53 4.42
N LEU A 16 13.81 10.11 3.35
CA LEU A 16 13.64 8.71 3.01
C LEU A 16 14.85 8.22 2.20
N SER A 17 15.40 7.07 2.58
CA SER A 17 16.54 6.46 1.86
C SER A 17 16.14 5.89 0.49
N GLU A 18 14.86 5.55 0.32
CA GLU A 18 14.33 4.93 -0.90
C GLU A 18 12.84 5.27 -1.08
N ILE A 19 12.40 5.37 -2.33
CA ILE A 19 10.97 5.46 -2.71
C ILE A 19 10.67 4.30 -3.64
N LYS A 20 9.80 3.38 -3.21
CA LYS A 20 9.30 2.29 -4.06
C LYS A 20 8.21 2.83 -4.99
N THR A 21 8.27 2.45 -6.27
CA THR A 21 7.31 2.88 -7.29
C THR A 21 6.53 1.68 -7.84
N LEU A 22 5.43 1.96 -8.53
CA LEU A 22 4.73 0.97 -9.33
C LEU A 22 5.65 0.42 -10.44
N ASP A 23 5.60 -0.89 -10.63
CA ASP A 23 6.28 -1.61 -11.70
C ASP A 23 5.41 -2.77 -12.21
N SER A 24 5.94 -3.57 -13.14
CA SER A 24 5.19 -4.70 -13.71
C SER A 24 4.88 -5.79 -12.67
N ASN A 25 5.74 -6.00 -11.67
CA ASN A 25 5.55 -7.03 -10.66
C ASN A 25 4.40 -6.66 -9.71
N SER A 26 4.46 -5.46 -9.15
CA SER A 26 3.39 -4.90 -8.31
C SER A 26 2.07 -4.72 -9.06
N SER A 27 2.11 -4.39 -10.36
CA SER A 27 0.89 -4.34 -11.21
C SER A 27 0.22 -5.71 -11.37
N LYS A 28 1.01 -6.78 -11.49
CA LYS A 28 0.49 -8.15 -11.59
C LYS A 28 -0.20 -8.55 -10.28
N ILE A 29 0.48 -8.34 -9.14
CA ILE A 29 -0.07 -8.63 -7.80
C ILE A 29 -1.35 -7.85 -7.56
N TYR A 30 -1.40 -6.57 -7.95
CA TYR A 30 -2.60 -5.75 -7.89
C TYR A 30 -3.78 -6.41 -8.61
N GLY A 31 -3.57 -6.86 -9.85
CA GLY A 31 -4.63 -7.47 -10.65
C GLY A 31 -5.15 -8.78 -10.03
N GLU A 32 -4.25 -9.62 -9.54
CA GLU A 32 -4.57 -10.89 -8.90
C GLU A 32 -5.42 -10.68 -7.63
N ILE A 33 -4.95 -9.83 -6.72
CA ILE A 33 -5.69 -9.54 -5.48
C ILE A 33 -6.99 -8.78 -5.77
N CYS A 34 -7.01 -7.87 -6.74
CA CYS A 34 -8.22 -7.15 -7.14
C CYS A 34 -9.31 -8.13 -7.58
N ALA A 35 -8.96 -9.14 -8.38
CA ALA A 35 -9.89 -10.17 -8.82
C ALA A 35 -10.44 -10.99 -7.65
N GLU A 36 -9.59 -11.35 -6.67
CA GLU A 36 -10.01 -12.09 -5.48
C GLU A 36 -10.93 -11.28 -4.56
N LEU A 37 -10.62 -9.99 -4.36
CA LEU A 37 -11.46 -9.07 -3.59
C LEU A 37 -12.83 -8.88 -4.26
N ASP A 38 -12.85 -8.74 -5.58
CA ASP A 38 -14.09 -8.62 -6.37
C ASP A 38 -14.93 -9.89 -6.27
N ARG A 39 -14.31 -11.06 -6.47
CA ARG A 39 -14.96 -12.37 -6.35
C ARG A 39 -15.58 -12.59 -4.96
N SER A 40 -14.95 -12.03 -3.93
CA SER A 40 -15.37 -12.17 -2.54
C SER A 40 -16.30 -11.05 -2.05
N GLY A 41 -16.64 -10.07 -2.88
CA GLY A 41 -17.45 -8.91 -2.47
C GLY A 41 -16.75 -7.99 -1.46
N MET A 42 -15.42 -8.02 -1.38
CA MET A 42 -14.60 -7.33 -0.40
C MET A 42 -13.81 -6.16 -0.99
N ARG A 43 -14.38 -5.44 -1.97
CA ARG A 43 -13.71 -4.29 -2.62
C ARG A 43 -13.09 -3.33 -1.61
N VAL A 44 -11.88 -2.88 -1.93
CA VAL A 44 -11.12 -1.85 -1.20
C VAL A 44 -10.77 -0.71 -2.17
N PRO A 45 -10.46 0.50 -1.68
CA PRO A 45 -10.00 1.59 -2.53
C PRO A 45 -8.75 1.22 -3.34
N GLN A 46 -8.70 1.69 -4.60
CA GLN A 46 -7.63 1.35 -5.54
C GLN A 46 -6.22 1.70 -5.03
N PHE A 47 -6.07 2.83 -4.33
CA PHE A 47 -4.74 3.26 -3.85
C PHE A 47 -4.27 2.46 -2.64
N ASP A 48 -5.18 1.95 -1.81
CA ASP A 48 -4.82 1.04 -0.72
C ASP A 48 -4.33 -0.29 -1.27
N LEU A 49 -5.03 -0.83 -2.29
CA LEU A 49 -4.58 -2.03 -2.98
C LEU A 49 -3.27 -1.82 -3.73
N LEU A 50 -3.07 -0.66 -4.36
CA LEU A 50 -1.81 -0.33 -5.04
C LEU A 50 -0.63 -0.27 -4.05
N ASN A 51 -0.80 0.41 -2.92
CA ASN A 51 0.22 0.49 -1.87
C ASN A 51 0.56 -0.89 -1.31
N ALA A 52 -0.46 -1.72 -1.04
CA ALA A 52 -0.26 -3.09 -0.60
C ALA A 52 0.48 -3.94 -1.65
N SER A 53 0.12 -3.80 -2.92
CA SER A 53 0.76 -4.57 -4.02
C SER A 53 2.22 -4.19 -4.21
N ILE A 54 2.57 -2.91 -4.07
CA ILE A 54 3.97 -2.46 -4.07
C ILE A 54 4.73 -3.05 -2.88
N ALA A 55 4.12 -3.07 -1.69
CA ALA A 55 4.73 -3.62 -0.49
C ALA A 55 5.00 -5.13 -0.62
N ILE A 56 3.99 -5.90 -1.07
CA ILE A 56 4.11 -7.35 -1.30
C ILE A 56 5.17 -7.64 -2.36
N ALA A 57 5.16 -6.93 -3.51
CA ALA A 57 6.13 -7.13 -4.58
C ALA A 57 7.58 -6.94 -4.13
N ASN A 58 7.80 -6.00 -3.20
CA ASN A 58 9.11 -5.67 -2.67
C ASN A 58 9.44 -6.41 -1.37
N LYS A 59 8.54 -7.26 -0.86
CA LYS A 59 8.68 -7.98 0.42
C LYS A 59 9.02 -7.03 1.58
N ILE A 60 8.30 -5.91 1.66
CA ILE A 60 8.46 -4.90 2.71
C ILE A 60 7.21 -4.81 3.58
N ILE A 61 7.42 -4.54 4.86
CA ILE A 61 6.33 -4.39 5.83
C ILE A 61 5.54 -3.12 5.52
N LEU A 62 4.24 -3.28 5.31
CA LEU A 62 3.31 -2.17 5.24
C LEU A 62 2.87 -1.79 6.64
N ILE A 63 3.05 -0.51 6.99
CA ILE A 63 2.65 0.06 8.27
C ILE A 63 1.41 0.92 8.03
N THR A 64 0.31 0.66 8.75
CA THR A 64 -0.97 1.36 8.53
C THR A 64 -1.74 1.62 9.82
N LYS A 65 -2.60 2.65 9.78
CA LYS A 65 -3.66 2.89 10.78
C LYS A 65 -5.03 2.38 10.32
N ASP A 66 -5.16 1.98 9.05
CA ASP A 66 -6.41 1.49 8.49
C ASP A 66 -6.60 0.00 8.79
N LYS A 67 -7.43 -0.24 9.82
CA LYS A 67 -7.78 -1.58 10.33
C LYS A 67 -8.90 -2.27 9.56
N LYS A 68 -9.35 -1.69 8.43
CA LYS A 68 -10.48 -2.21 7.65
C LYS A 68 -10.04 -2.72 6.28
N HIS A 69 -9.25 -1.94 5.55
CA HIS A 69 -8.90 -2.29 4.17
C HIS A 69 -7.72 -3.27 4.10
N PHE A 70 -6.62 -2.98 4.80
CA PHE A 70 -5.40 -3.79 4.71
C PHE A 70 -5.54 -5.22 5.25
N PRO A 71 -6.32 -5.49 6.32
CA PRO A 71 -6.59 -6.86 6.74
C PRO A 71 -7.30 -7.71 5.68
N ARG A 72 -8.20 -7.11 4.88
CA ARG A 72 -8.87 -7.81 3.77
C ARG A 72 -7.91 -8.16 2.65
N ILE A 73 -6.97 -7.25 2.36
CA ILE A 73 -5.91 -7.49 1.37
C ILE A 73 -4.95 -8.58 1.88
N ASN A 74 -4.60 -8.54 3.17
CA ASN A 74 -3.66 -9.47 3.78
C ASN A 74 -4.15 -10.92 3.74
N ALA A 75 -5.47 -11.13 3.76
CA ALA A 75 -6.07 -12.46 3.63
C ALA A 75 -5.74 -13.17 2.30
N PHE A 76 -5.24 -12.44 1.29
CA PHE A 76 -4.82 -12.95 -0.02
C PHE A 76 -3.32 -12.72 -0.28
N SER A 77 -2.54 -12.40 0.76
CA SER A 77 -1.11 -12.12 0.71
C SER A 77 -0.34 -13.17 1.49
N GLU A 78 0.84 -13.55 0.99
CA GLU A 78 1.82 -14.36 1.75
C GLU A 78 2.72 -13.49 2.66
N PHE A 79 2.55 -12.16 2.62
CA PHE A 79 3.40 -11.19 3.28
C PHE A 79 2.62 -10.40 4.35
N ASP A 80 3.22 -10.19 5.53
CA ASP A 80 2.56 -9.57 6.68
C ASP A 80 2.48 -8.04 6.62
N PHE A 81 1.37 -7.49 7.12
CA PHE A 81 1.19 -6.07 7.40
C PHE A 81 1.17 -5.81 8.91
N ILE A 82 1.78 -4.70 9.34
CA ILE A 82 1.76 -4.28 10.75
C ILE A 82 0.77 -3.13 10.92
N GLU A 83 -0.24 -3.37 11.76
CA GLU A 83 -1.12 -2.32 12.25
C GLU A 83 -0.43 -1.54 13.36
N LEU A 84 -0.40 -0.21 13.25
CA LEU A 84 0.00 0.64 14.36
C LEU A 84 -1.13 0.67 15.39
N TRP A 85 -0.78 0.31 16.63
CA TRP A 85 -1.62 0.54 17.80
C TRP A 85 -1.39 1.97 18.31
N GLU A 86 -2.46 2.58 18.84
CA GLU A 86 -2.33 3.81 19.63
C GLU A 86 -1.71 3.49 20.99
#